data_AF-A0A3D1SJX5-F1
#
_entry.id   AF-A0A3D1SJX5-F1
#
_cell.length_a   1.000
_cell.length_b   1.000
_cell.length_c   1.000
_cell.angle_alpha   90.00
_cell.angle_beta   90.00
_cell.angle_gamma   90.00
#
_symmetry.space_group_name_H-M   'P 1'
#
loop_
_entity.id
_entity.type
_entity.pdbx_description
1 polymer ?
#
loop_
_entity_poly.entity_id
_entity_poly.type
_entity_poly.pdbx_seq_one_letter_code
_entity_poly.pdbx_strand_id
1 'polypeptide(L)'
;HHQLQHIVLSHFHADHISDIIPFLQVGAWSRRNPRTTDIHIYGPAGVQKIIDGLLQVFGPGSLQQPSYEIIVHEITQPHFKIGPYSLDFISLPPADNHGLRFTWNGKRYAITGDSYFHDEEIAFLRDVDLAI
;
A
#
# COMPACT_ATOMS: atom_id res chain seq x y z
N HIS A 1 9.11 4.02 -11.33
CA HIS A 1 7.64 4.20 -11.28
C HIS A 1 6.91 3.21 -12.20
N HIS A 2 7.18 3.13 -13.51
CA HIS A 2 6.41 2.29 -14.46
C HIS A 2 6.38 0.76 -14.19
N GLN A 3 7.34 0.22 -13.45
CA GLN A 3 7.38 -1.23 -13.11
C GLN A 3 6.64 -1.57 -11.81
N LEU A 4 6.43 -0.61 -10.91
CA LEU A 4 5.78 -0.83 -9.62
C LEU A 4 4.28 -0.93 -9.84
N GLN A 5 3.64 -2.05 -9.55
CA GLN A 5 2.21 -2.25 -9.87
C GLN A 5 1.30 -2.27 -8.64
N HIS A 6 1.87 -2.49 -7.44
CA HIS A 6 1.11 -2.64 -6.22
C HIS A 6 1.75 -1.83 -5.09
N ILE A 7 0.94 -1.04 -4.38
CA ILE A 7 1.31 -0.29 -3.18
C ILE A 7 0.38 -0.75 -2.06
N VAL A 8 0.92 -1.12 -0.90
CA VAL A 8 0.12 -1.44 0.29
C VAL A 8 0.44 -0.40 1.36
N LEU A 9 -0.58 0.30 1.86
CA LEU A 9 -0.47 1.30 2.91
C LEU A 9 -0.85 0.66 4.24
N SER A 10 -0.03 0.82 5.27
CA SER A 10 -0.33 0.35 6.63
C SER A 10 -1.40 1.21 7.31
N HIS A 11 -1.27 2.53 7.21
CA HIS A 11 -2.17 3.53 7.79
C HIS A 11 -2.04 4.89 7.08
N PHE A 12 -2.68 5.94 7.61
CA PHE A 12 -2.84 7.24 6.93
C PHE A 12 -2.07 8.41 7.56
N HIS A 13 -0.98 8.15 8.28
CA HIS A 13 -0.07 9.25 8.65
C HIS A 13 0.60 9.81 7.40
N ALA A 14 0.83 11.12 7.42
CA ALA A 14 1.24 11.87 6.24
C ALA A 14 2.54 11.34 5.62
N ASP A 15 3.51 10.97 6.46
CA ASP A 15 4.80 10.41 6.08
C ASP A 15 4.71 9.00 5.48
N HIS A 16 3.57 8.29 5.63
CA HIS A 16 3.32 7.01 4.99
C HIS A 16 2.57 7.11 3.66
N ILE A 17 1.94 8.26 3.37
CA ILE A 17 1.07 8.43 2.19
C ILE A 17 1.46 9.60 1.29
N SER A 18 2.28 10.55 1.74
CA SER A 18 2.57 11.79 1.00
C SER A 18 3.19 11.53 -0.36
N ASP A 19 4.04 10.50 -0.45
CA ASP A 19 4.78 10.14 -1.66
C ASP A 19 3.91 9.50 -2.75
N ILE A 20 2.64 9.18 -2.46
CA ILE A 20 1.66 8.78 -3.48
C ILE A 20 1.51 9.90 -4.52
N ILE A 21 1.48 11.16 -4.09
CA ILE A 21 1.27 12.31 -4.97
C ILE A 21 2.40 12.44 -6.01
N PRO A 22 3.69 12.61 -5.63
CA PRO A 22 4.77 12.68 -6.60
C PRO A 22 4.93 11.37 -7.39
N PHE A 23 4.62 10.21 -6.81
CA PHE A 23 4.64 8.94 -7.54
C PHE A 23 3.61 8.92 -8.69
N LEU A 24 2.36 9.30 -8.42
CA LEU A 24 1.29 9.35 -9.42
C LEU A 24 1.60 10.42 -10.48
N GLN A 25 2.07 11.59 -10.07
CA GLN A 25 2.45 12.66 -11.00
C GLN A 25 3.58 12.21 -11.96
N VAL A 26 4.61 11.53 -11.45
CA VAL A 26 5.67 10.97 -12.31
C VAL A 26 5.10 9.88 -13.22
N GLY A 27 4.16 9.05 -12.74
CA GLY A 27 3.44 8.06 -13.55
C GLY A 27 2.70 8.68 -14.72
N ALA A 28 2.03 9.81 -14.49
CA ALA A 28 1.26 10.51 -15.50
C ALA A 28 2.14 11.25 -16.53
N TRP A 29 3.26 11.83 -16.11
CA TRP A 29 4.00 12.79 -16.95
C TRP A 29 5.40 12.35 -17.42
N SER A 30 5.86 11.17 -17.01
CA SER A 30 7.14 10.63 -17.45
C SER A 30 7.17 10.38 -18.97
N ARG A 31 7.95 11.18 -19.70
CA ARG A 31 8.14 11.02 -21.16
C ARG A 31 9.15 9.92 -21.53
N ARG A 32 10.09 9.62 -20.63
CA ARG A 32 11.17 8.64 -20.89
C ARG A 32 10.68 7.21 -20.73
N ASN A 33 9.92 6.97 -19.67
CA ASN A 33 9.34 5.68 -19.35
C ASN A 33 7.87 5.90 -18.99
N PRO A 34 6.97 6.11 -19.95
CA PRO A 34 5.57 6.32 -19.66
C PRO A 34 4.97 5.08 -18.99
N ARG A 35 4.05 5.28 -18.04
CA ARG A 35 3.30 4.17 -17.46
C ARG A 35 2.22 3.70 -18.43
N THR A 36 2.16 2.38 -18.61
CA THR A 36 1.16 1.69 -19.45
C THR A 36 0.53 0.50 -18.72
N THR A 37 0.75 0.43 -17.41
CA THR A 37 0.28 -0.65 -16.54
C THR A 37 -0.47 -0.03 -15.40
N ASP A 38 -1.55 -0.67 -14.98
CA ASP A 38 -2.36 -0.20 -13.86
C ASP A 38 -1.54 -0.13 -12.57
N ILE A 39 -1.94 0.77 -11.69
CA ILE A 39 -1.40 0.87 -10.34
C ILE A 39 -2.50 0.51 -9.35
N HIS A 40 -2.23 -0.52 -8.55
CA HIS A 40 -3.13 -0.96 -7.50
C HIS A 40 -2.67 -0.39 -6.16
N ILE A 41 -3.56 0.32 -5.48
CA ILE A 41 -3.32 0.88 -4.14
C ILE A 41 -4.22 0.15 -3.16
N TYR A 42 -3.61 -0.56 -2.22
CA TYR A 42 -4.28 -1.28 -1.14
C TYR A 42 -4.07 -0.52 0.16
N GLY A 43 -5.08 -0.49 1.01
CA GLY A 43 -4.95 0.13 2.34
C GLY A 43 -6.14 -0.19 3.23
N PRO A 44 -6.14 0.28 4.48
CA PRO A 44 -7.27 0.09 5.38
C PRO A 44 -8.50 0.84 4.89
N ALA A 45 -9.64 0.60 5.54
CA ALA A 45 -10.89 1.31 5.25
C ALA A 45 -10.67 2.83 5.25
N GLY A 46 -11.11 3.52 4.20
CA GLY A 46 -10.89 4.95 3.97
C GLY A 46 -9.85 5.28 2.90
N VAL A 47 -9.07 4.31 2.40
CA VAL A 47 -8.07 4.57 1.36
C VAL A 47 -8.70 5.09 0.07
N GLN A 48 -9.92 4.65 -0.29
CA GLN A 48 -10.64 5.18 -1.45
C GLN A 48 -10.89 6.69 -1.29
N LYS A 49 -11.36 7.10 -0.11
CA LYS A 49 -11.62 8.51 0.20
C LYS A 49 -10.35 9.36 0.11
N ILE A 50 -9.21 8.84 0.55
CA ILE A 50 -7.92 9.52 0.44
C ILE A 50 -7.55 9.73 -1.02
N ILE A 51 -7.57 8.67 -1.84
CA ILE A 51 -7.18 8.76 -3.25
C ILE A 51 -8.13 9.67 -4.04
N ASP A 52 -9.45 9.56 -3.81
CA ASP A 52 -10.45 10.44 -4.42
C ASP A 52 -10.21 11.91 -4.05
N GLY A 53 -9.90 12.18 -2.78
CA GLY A 53 -9.56 13.52 -2.30
C GLY A 53 -8.31 14.08 -2.97
N LEU A 54 -7.26 13.27 -3.14
CA LEU A 54 -6.06 13.68 -3.87
C LEU A 54 -6.37 14.02 -5.33
N LEU A 55 -7.13 13.17 -6.03
CA LEU A 55 -7.55 13.41 -7.41
C LEU A 55 -8.42 14.68 -7.52
N GLN A 56 -9.29 14.93 -6.56
CA GLN A 56 -10.13 16.13 -6.50
C GLN A 56 -9.29 17.40 -6.30
N VAL A 57 -8.29 17.38 -5.42
CA VAL A 57 -7.46 18.55 -5.09
C VAL A 57 -6.50 18.90 -6.23
N PHE A 58 -5.81 17.91 -6.80
CA PHE A 58 -4.75 18.15 -7.78
C PHE A 58 -5.22 18.06 -9.23
N GLY A 59 -6.45 17.59 -9.45
CA GLY A 59 -7.02 17.35 -10.77
C GLY A 59 -6.64 15.96 -11.31
N PRO A 60 -7.60 15.14 -11.78
CA PRO A 60 -7.32 13.79 -12.24
C PRO A 60 -6.27 13.73 -13.36
N GLY A 61 -6.34 14.65 -14.33
CA GLY A 61 -5.37 14.73 -15.43
C GLY A 61 -3.94 15.09 -15.01
N SER A 62 -3.75 15.61 -13.79
CA SER A 62 -2.42 15.87 -13.23
C SER A 62 -1.78 14.61 -12.66
N LEU A 63 -2.59 13.65 -12.19
CA LEU A 63 -2.13 12.45 -11.48
C LEU A 63 -2.33 11.14 -12.26
N GLN A 64 -3.11 11.16 -13.35
CA GLN A 64 -3.40 10.00 -14.18
C GLN A 64 -3.48 10.38 -15.67
N GLN A 65 -3.09 9.44 -16.54
CA GLN A 65 -3.30 9.51 -17.99
C GLN A 65 -4.10 8.30 -18.49
N PRO A 66 -4.77 8.37 -19.66
CA PRO A 66 -5.62 7.29 -20.15
C PRO A 66 -4.93 5.95 -20.47
N SER A 67 -3.59 5.88 -20.39
CA SER A 67 -2.82 4.66 -20.68
C SER A 67 -2.80 3.65 -19.54
N TYR A 68 -3.36 3.97 -18.37
CA TYR A 68 -3.45 3.10 -17.20
C TYR A 68 -4.53 3.58 -16.22
N GLU A 69 -4.95 2.69 -15.33
CA GLU A 69 -5.88 2.99 -14.24
C GLU A 69 -5.20 3.05 -12.86
N ILE A 70 -5.75 3.90 -11.98
CA ILE A 70 -5.49 3.86 -10.54
C ILE A 70 -6.62 3.04 -9.90
N ILE A 71 -6.29 1.84 -9.42
CA ILE A 71 -7.26 0.89 -8.89
C ILE A 71 -7.08 0.80 -7.38
N VAL A 72 -8.08 1.24 -6.62
CA VAL A 72 -8.00 1.28 -5.16
C VAL A 72 -8.73 0.07 -4.55
N HIS A 73 -8.12 -0.51 -3.52
CA HIS A 73 -8.61 -1.70 -2.82
C HIS A 73 -8.65 -1.42 -1.32
N GLU A 74 -9.86 -1.29 -0.76
CA GLU A 74 -10.02 -1.23 0.70
C GLU A 74 -9.93 -2.65 1.29
N ILE A 75 -8.93 -2.89 2.13
CA ILE A 75 -8.75 -4.16 2.82
C ILE A 75 -9.65 -4.18 4.05
N THR A 76 -10.70 -4.99 4.00
CA THR A 76 -11.70 -5.14 5.09
C THR A 76 -11.59 -6.49 5.80
N GLN A 77 -10.70 -7.36 5.34
CA GLN A 77 -10.47 -8.69 5.88
C GLN A 77 -8.99 -8.83 6.28
N PRO A 78 -8.68 -9.60 7.34
CA PRO A 78 -7.29 -9.78 7.79
C PRO A 78 -6.42 -10.55 6.80
N HIS A 79 -7.02 -11.15 5.77
CA HIS A 79 -6.32 -11.88 4.73
C HIS A 79 -6.80 -11.43 3.36
N PHE A 80 -5.86 -11.17 2.45
CA PHE A 80 -6.16 -10.82 1.07
C PHE A 80 -5.10 -11.38 0.13
N LYS A 81 -5.32 -11.23 -1.18
CA LYS A 81 -4.41 -11.73 -2.21
C LYS A 81 -4.00 -10.64 -3.17
N ILE A 82 -2.74 -10.69 -3.59
CA ILE A 82 -2.22 -9.98 -4.75
C ILE A 82 -1.66 -11.03 -5.69
N GLY A 83 -2.37 -11.32 -6.78
CA GLY A 83 -2.03 -12.41 -7.69
C GLY A 83 -1.92 -13.77 -6.96
N PRO A 84 -0.78 -14.48 -7.06
CA PRO A 84 -0.59 -15.77 -6.39
C PRO A 84 -0.20 -15.63 -4.90
N TYR A 85 0.07 -14.42 -4.42
CA TYR A 85 0.56 -14.17 -3.07
C TYR A 85 -0.59 -13.97 -2.10
N SER A 86 -0.59 -14.72 -0.99
CA SER A 86 -1.46 -14.50 0.16
C SER A 86 -0.76 -13.59 1.15
N LEU A 87 -1.49 -12.59 1.64
CA LEU A 87 -0.99 -11.61 2.59
C LEU A 87 -1.93 -11.54 3.79
N ASP A 88 -1.34 -11.45 4.98
CA ASP A 88 -2.02 -11.11 6.21
C ASP A 88 -1.89 -9.59 6.43
N PHE A 89 -3.00 -8.92 6.71
CA PHE A 89 -3.08 -7.50 6.99
C PHE A 89 -3.75 -7.30 8.36
N ILE A 90 -2.95 -7.25 9.40
CA ILE A 90 -3.39 -7.40 10.79
C ILE A 90 -3.33 -6.05 11.48
N SER A 91 -4.43 -5.63 12.12
CA SER A 91 -4.40 -4.42 12.95
C SER A 91 -3.44 -4.60 14.12
N LEU A 92 -2.50 -3.69 14.26
CA LEU A 92 -1.51 -3.64 15.34
C LEU A 92 -1.56 -2.26 15.99
N PRO A 93 -1.52 -2.14 17.32
CA PRO A 93 -1.33 -0.88 18.02
C PRO A 93 -0.13 -0.06 17.46
N PRO A 94 -0.20 1.29 17.38
CA PRO A 94 -1.32 2.19 17.72
C PRO A 94 -2.58 1.96 16.88
N ALA A 95 -3.71 2.51 17.35
CA ALA A 95 -4.97 2.44 16.60
C ALA A 95 -4.79 2.89 15.14
N ASP A 96 -5.51 2.22 14.24
CA ASP A 96 -5.49 2.43 12.78
C ASP A 96 -4.22 1.96 12.03
N ASN A 97 -3.18 1.48 12.72
CA ASN A 97 -2.05 0.82 12.08
C ASN A 97 -2.31 -0.66 11.75
N HIS A 98 -1.72 -1.11 10.65
CA HIS A 98 -1.81 -2.49 10.18
C HIS A 98 -0.44 -3.03 9.77
N GLY A 99 -0.05 -4.14 10.37
CA GLY A 99 1.10 -4.93 9.96
C GLY A 99 0.77 -5.78 8.74
N LEU A 100 1.73 -5.91 7.82
CA LEU A 100 1.66 -6.75 6.64
C LEU A 100 2.60 -7.95 6.79
N ARG A 101 2.07 -9.17 6.68
CA ARG A 101 2.88 -10.40 6.68
C ARG A 101 2.61 -11.23 5.45
N PHE A 102 3.65 -11.76 4.84
CA PHE A 102 3.52 -12.57 3.62
C PHE A 102 4.65 -13.60 3.50
N THR A 103 4.43 -14.61 2.67
CA THR A 103 5.45 -15.61 2.33
C THR A 103 5.90 -15.43 0.89
N TRP A 104 7.21 -15.37 0.68
CA TRP A 104 7.81 -15.30 -0.65
C TRP A 104 9.05 -16.17 -0.73
N ASN A 105 9.14 -17.02 -1.76
CA ASN A 105 10.22 -18.00 -1.95
C ASN A 105 10.52 -18.84 -0.69
N GLY A 106 9.47 -19.30 -0.01
CA GLY A 106 9.57 -20.13 1.20
C GLY A 106 10.02 -19.38 2.46
N LYS A 107 10.20 -18.06 2.40
CA LYS A 107 10.54 -17.21 3.55
C LYS A 107 9.36 -16.34 3.95
N ARG A 108 9.22 -16.09 5.25
CA ARG A 108 8.20 -15.23 5.85
C ARG A 108 8.77 -13.85 6.14
N TYR A 109 8.03 -12.83 5.74
CA TYR A 109 8.37 -11.42 5.92
C TYR A 109 7.25 -10.75 6.69
N ALA A 110 7.60 -9.85 7.60
CA ALA A 110 6.64 -9.01 8.31
C ALA A 110 7.11 -7.56 8.27
N ILE A 111 6.16 -6.65 8.08
CA ILE A 111 6.35 -5.20 8.09
C ILE A 111 5.31 -4.67 9.07
N THR A 112 5.71 -4.03 10.16
CA THR A 112 4.78 -3.63 11.23
C THR A 112 4.08 -2.30 10.97
N GLY A 113 4.68 -1.42 10.16
CA GLY A 113 4.25 -0.03 10.07
C GLY A 113 4.67 0.75 11.31
N ASP A 114 3.87 1.73 11.72
CA ASP A 114 4.10 2.43 12.98
C ASP A 114 3.76 1.49 14.12
N SER A 115 4.67 1.35 15.08
CA SER A 115 4.45 0.46 16.22
C SER A 115 5.19 0.95 17.44
N TYR A 116 4.69 0.54 18.60
CA TYR A 116 5.41 0.57 19.87
C TYR A 116 5.41 -0.84 20.45
N PHE A 117 6.21 -1.10 21.48
CA PHE A 117 6.26 -2.45 22.06
C PHE A 117 4.90 -2.90 22.62
N HIS A 118 4.38 -4.02 22.12
CA HIS A 118 3.16 -4.67 22.61
C HIS A 118 3.15 -6.20 22.31
N ASP A 119 2.34 -6.97 23.04
CA ASP A 119 2.36 -8.44 22.95
C ASP A 119 1.87 -8.98 21.59
N GLU A 120 0.94 -8.27 20.95
CA GLU A 120 0.42 -8.63 19.63
C GLU A 120 1.48 -8.54 18.54
N GLU A 121 2.45 -7.62 18.66
CA GLU A 121 3.58 -7.50 17.73
C GLU A 121 4.51 -8.71 17.89
N ILE A 122 4.81 -9.12 19.13
CA ILE A 122 5.61 -10.32 19.40
C ILE A 122 4.94 -11.55 18.77
N ALA A 123 3.62 -11.67 18.90
CA ALA A 123 2.87 -12.76 18.28
C ALA A 123 2.89 -12.68 16.74
N PHE A 124 2.75 -11.48 16.19
CA PHE A 124 2.77 -11.22 14.74
C PHE A 124 4.12 -11.56 14.10
N LEU A 125 5.22 -11.22 14.79
CA LEU A 125 6.61 -11.41 14.34
C LEU A 125 7.15 -12.82 14.61
N ARG A 126 6.39 -13.69 15.28
CA ARG A 126 6.84 -15.04 15.59
C ARG A 126 7.09 -15.86 14.32
N ASP A 127 8.23 -16.54 14.30
CA ASP A 127 8.72 -17.39 13.21
C ASP A 127 8.88 -16.67 11.85
N VAL A 128 8.98 -15.35 11.86
CA VAL A 128 9.28 -14.55 10.66
C VAL A 128 10.79 -14.57 10.37
N ASP A 129 11.17 -14.70 9.10
CA ASP A 129 12.57 -14.72 8.68
C ASP A 129 13.18 -13.30 8.59
N LEU A 130 12.36 -12.29 8.29
CA LEU A 130 12.75 -10.88 8.28
C LEU A 130 11.59 -9.98 8.74
N ALA A 131 11.83 -9.18 9.77
CA ALA A 131 10.91 -8.17 10.30
C ALA A 131 11.43 -6.76 10.00
N ILE A 132 10.53 -5.86 9.61
CA ILE A 132 10.77 -4.43 9.33
C ILE A 132 9.81 -3.60 10.16
#